data_AF-A0A2U1LKR7-F1
#
_entry.id   AF-A0A2U1LKR7-F1
#
_cell.length_a   1.000
_cell.length_b   1.000
_cell.length_c   1.000
_cell.angle_alpha   90.00
_cell.angle_beta   90.00
_cell.angle_gamma   90.00
#
_symmetry.space_group_name_H-M   'P 1'
#
loop_
_entity.id
_entity.type
_entity.pdbx_description
1 polymer ?
#
loop_
_entity_poly.entity_id
_entity_poly.type
_entity_poly.pdbx_seq_one_letter_code
_entity_poly.pdbx_strand_id
1 'polypeptide(L)'
;MLYTMSVDGVVCLIHLNNVTNYGSGSVFETTDVEELNTHNFAIHGTITSIAATAGFVVIGKHNGWVGCFRLGSLESGSQGFQYELQEDACNIIDHFVTKMRRRTVAPVRDLLCLEIRGRKLTFVLYENGLLQLWDLFRCTRFFDNMLEGKFSGARFKRLWAGETSDSHVLPLAIKHQPNPEDTNHTITISLYRCHDSIIDVKLSSNKIWILERDGVVLHNLSDPTESGECNFFGSLEPVVAERLFQNSEHAGSDIFRLINSVFPFAKDHNHNRANSIFMRLLSRPGIFHKSVLGATFNDFNKHITLSELHSLDPSGVKEEIISIIEHEEASRGPHSFIYCWKNFCSRYFHNWCHENAPCGLLLDSSTGAIGLIRKSSVSLFRRLSDTEILSYGSLDEIGEITRQRINLSSDLEQEVLLEVLRCTSHLSQLLGNAASAIFYECFFHKPLICPEQIMTSILKVLEVGYISCVALLVLEKRIADHNTSTKCSTDMLLSLRELYRKAGTWDTFIDVVLKHLKFLESQKNENGSDRESVFESIFNILLLLKYMLKLSVQVSMLEK
;
A
#
# COMPACT_ATOMS: atom_id res chain seq x y z
N MET A 1 -9.43 -5.58 -26.54
CA MET A 1 -10.89 -5.45 -26.30
C MET A 1 -11.10 -5.19 -24.81
N LEU A 2 -11.95 -4.23 -24.48
CA LEU A 2 -12.36 -3.89 -23.13
C LEU A 2 -13.88 -3.85 -23.07
N TYR A 3 -14.48 -4.58 -22.13
CA TYR A 3 -15.92 -4.57 -21.90
C TYR A 3 -16.20 -3.69 -20.68
N THR A 4 -17.10 -2.72 -20.83
CA THR A 4 -17.56 -1.87 -19.74
C THR A 4 -19.08 -1.83 -19.70
N MET A 5 -19.65 -1.46 -18.55
CA MET A 5 -21.09 -1.29 -18.41
C MET A 5 -21.36 -0.02 -17.60
N SER A 6 -22.26 0.81 -18.11
CA SER A 6 -22.71 2.02 -17.42
C SER A 6 -23.70 1.70 -16.30
N VAL A 7 -23.90 2.67 -15.40
CA VAL A 7 -24.92 2.57 -14.33
C VAL A 7 -26.33 2.43 -14.90
N ASP A 8 -26.57 2.98 -16.09
CA ASP A 8 -27.83 2.89 -16.83
C ASP A 8 -27.98 1.58 -17.62
N GLY A 9 -27.08 0.62 -17.44
CA GLY A 9 -27.21 -0.70 -18.05
C GLY A 9 -26.84 -0.75 -19.54
N VAL A 10 -26.05 0.19 -20.03
CA VAL A 10 -25.48 0.13 -21.39
C VAL A 10 -24.14 -0.58 -21.33
N VAL A 11 -24.00 -1.67 -22.07
CA VAL A 11 -22.73 -2.40 -22.21
C VAL A 11 -21.98 -1.86 -23.43
N CYS A 12 -20.73 -1.48 -23.25
CA CYS A 12 -19.85 -1.02 -24.31
C CYS A 12 -18.69 -2.01 -24.50
N LEU A 13 -18.43 -2.41 -25.74
CA LEU A 13 -17.21 -3.08 -26.16
C LEU A 13 -16.31 -2.06 -26.84
N ILE A 14 -15.14 -1.83 -26.26
CA ILE A 14 -14.12 -0.93 -26.77
C ILE A 14 -12.99 -1.74 -27.39
N HIS A 15 -12.76 -1.53 -28.68
CA HIS A 15 -11.66 -2.10 -29.44
C HIS A 15 -10.39 -1.30 -29.16
N LEU A 16 -9.67 -1.72 -28.12
CA LEU A 16 -8.35 -1.17 -27.83
C LEU A 16 -7.35 -1.54 -28.94
N ASN A 17 -6.86 -0.52 -29.64
CA ASN A 17 -5.70 -0.59 -30.52
C ASN A 17 -4.41 -0.62 -29.68
N ASN A 18 -3.24 -0.47 -30.32
CA ASN A 18 -1.97 -0.43 -29.59
C ASN A 18 -2.02 0.62 -28.47
N VAL A 19 -1.73 0.21 -27.24
CA VAL A 19 -1.88 1.04 -26.02
C VAL A 19 -1.05 2.33 -26.11
N THR A 20 0.05 2.30 -26.87
CA THR A 20 0.91 3.47 -27.14
C THR A 20 0.21 4.59 -27.92
N ASN A 21 -0.91 4.30 -28.58
CA ASN A 21 -1.66 5.28 -29.35
C ASN A 21 -2.59 6.14 -28.47
N TYR A 22 -2.79 5.74 -27.22
CA TYR A 22 -3.65 6.46 -26.27
C TYR A 22 -2.80 7.34 -25.35
N GLY A 23 -3.02 8.65 -25.45
CA GLY A 23 -2.45 9.66 -24.56
C GLY A 23 -3.52 10.31 -23.69
N SER A 24 -3.10 11.18 -22.76
CA SER A 24 -4.05 11.94 -21.95
C SER A 24 -4.98 12.78 -22.84
N GLY A 25 -6.29 12.57 -22.72
CA GLY A 25 -7.30 13.27 -23.53
C GLY A 25 -7.60 12.63 -24.89
N SER A 26 -7.07 11.45 -25.20
CA SER A 26 -7.46 10.71 -26.40
C SER A 26 -8.93 10.30 -26.32
N VAL A 27 -9.68 10.56 -27.38
CA VAL A 27 -11.08 10.14 -27.52
C VAL A 27 -11.13 8.89 -28.39
N PHE A 28 -11.89 7.88 -27.99
CA PHE A 28 -12.12 6.70 -28.82
C PHE A 28 -12.95 7.09 -30.05
N GLU A 29 -12.55 6.60 -31.23
CA GLU A 29 -13.36 6.76 -32.42
C GLU A 29 -14.67 5.97 -32.27
N THR A 30 -15.76 6.46 -32.84
CA THR A 30 -17.07 5.80 -32.75
C THR A 30 -17.10 4.42 -33.41
N THR A 31 -16.17 4.16 -34.34
CA THR A 31 -15.96 2.84 -34.96
C THR A 31 -15.30 1.83 -34.03
N ASP A 32 -14.61 2.30 -32.99
CA ASP A 32 -13.91 1.44 -32.03
C ASP A 32 -14.82 1.03 -30.86
N VAL A 33 -16.07 1.53 -30.81
CA VAL A 33 -17.00 1.28 -29.71
C VAL A 33 -18.29 0.65 -30.24
N GLU A 34 -18.57 -0.57 -29.78
CA GLU A 34 -19.85 -1.23 -30.00
C GLU A 34 -20.71 -1.11 -28.72
N GLU A 35 -21.95 -0.65 -28.85
CA GLU A 35 -22.86 -0.46 -27.72
C GLU A 35 -24.03 -1.45 -27.77
N LEU A 36 -24.38 -1.96 -26.59
CA LEU A 36 -25.52 -2.85 -26.36
C LEU A 36 -26.34 -2.31 -25.18
N ASN A 37 -27.51 -1.76 -25.49
CA ASN A 37 -28.44 -1.30 -24.45
C ASN A 37 -29.25 -2.50 -23.91
N THR A 38 -29.03 -2.84 -22.63
CA THR A 38 -29.70 -4.00 -22.01
C THR A 38 -31.20 -3.77 -21.77
N HIS A 39 -31.68 -2.52 -21.78
CA HIS A 39 -33.10 -2.19 -21.65
C HIS A 39 -33.93 -2.60 -22.87
N ASN A 40 -33.31 -2.64 -24.05
CA ASN A 40 -34.00 -3.02 -25.30
C ASN A 40 -34.52 -4.46 -25.28
N PHE A 41 -34.01 -5.29 -24.37
CA PHE A 41 -34.33 -6.71 -24.27
C PHE A 41 -35.49 -7.01 -23.31
N ALA A 42 -36.21 -5.99 -22.82
CA ALA A 42 -37.41 -6.12 -21.99
C ALA A 42 -37.22 -6.92 -20.68
N ILE A 43 -36.01 -6.92 -20.11
CA ILE A 43 -35.69 -7.72 -18.93
C ILE A 43 -35.87 -6.87 -17.67
N HIS A 44 -37.03 -6.96 -17.02
CA HIS A 44 -37.27 -6.31 -15.73
C HIS A 44 -36.36 -6.87 -14.64
N GLY A 45 -35.71 -5.98 -13.88
CA GLY A 45 -34.98 -6.35 -12.67
C GLY A 45 -33.56 -5.82 -12.59
N THR A 46 -33.16 -5.49 -11.36
CA THR A 46 -31.82 -4.98 -11.01
C THR A 46 -30.74 -6.00 -11.38
N ILE A 47 -29.74 -5.53 -12.12
CA ILE A 47 -28.53 -6.29 -12.46
C ILE A 47 -27.67 -6.37 -11.20
N THR A 48 -27.23 -7.58 -10.87
CA THR A 48 -26.47 -7.86 -9.65
C THR A 48 -25.02 -8.24 -9.92
N SER A 49 -24.73 -8.76 -11.12
CA SER A 49 -23.39 -9.19 -11.52
C SER A 49 -23.23 -9.12 -13.03
N ILE A 50 -21.99 -8.91 -13.48
CA ILE A 50 -21.60 -8.92 -14.88
C ILE A 50 -20.25 -9.61 -15.01
N ALA A 51 -20.08 -10.41 -16.05
CA ALA A 51 -18.80 -10.97 -16.44
C ALA A 51 -18.69 -10.96 -17.96
N ALA A 52 -17.47 -10.87 -18.49
CA ALA A 52 -17.23 -10.88 -19.92
C ALA A 52 -16.02 -11.74 -20.26
N THR A 53 -16.04 -12.29 -21.47
CA THR A 53 -14.90 -12.91 -22.14
C THR A 53 -14.94 -12.51 -23.61
N ALA A 54 -13.88 -12.77 -24.37
CA ALA A 54 -13.84 -12.39 -25.78
C ALA A 54 -15.09 -12.90 -26.51
N GLY A 55 -15.86 -11.99 -27.11
CA GLY A 55 -17.07 -12.30 -27.87
C GLY A 55 -18.37 -12.48 -27.05
N PHE A 56 -18.30 -12.51 -25.70
CA PHE A 56 -19.46 -12.80 -24.85
C PHE A 56 -19.52 -11.90 -23.61
N VAL A 57 -20.70 -11.39 -23.32
CA VAL A 57 -21.03 -10.68 -22.07
C VAL A 57 -22.15 -11.44 -21.37
N VAL A 58 -21.99 -11.69 -20.08
CA VAL A 58 -22.96 -12.41 -19.24
C VAL A 58 -23.44 -11.50 -18.12
N ILE A 59 -24.76 -11.43 -17.94
CA ILE A 59 -25.42 -10.55 -16.98
C ILE A 59 -26.28 -11.40 -16.05
N GLY A 60 -26.07 -11.23 -14.75
CA GLY A 60 -26.85 -11.86 -13.69
C GLY A 60 -27.77 -10.86 -13.01
N LYS A 61 -28.96 -11.30 -12.59
CA LYS A 61 -29.98 -10.44 -11.99
C LYS A 61 -30.47 -10.93 -10.62
N HIS A 62 -31.12 -10.01 -9.91
CA HIS A 62 -31.69 -10.26 -8.59
C HIS A 62 -32.80 -11.33 -8.57
N ASN A 63 -33.45 -11.58 -9.70
CA ASN A 63 -34.49 -12.60 -9.86
C ASN A 63 -33.93 -13.98 -10.26
N GLY A 64 -32.61 -14.16 -10.24
CA GLY A 64 -31.94 -15.41 -10.61
C GLY A 64 -31.72 -15.59 -12.12
N TRP A 65 -32.13 -14.61 -12.93
CA TRP A 65 -31.97 -14.63 -14.38
C TRP A 65 -30.50 -14.42 -14.80
N VAL A 66 -30.05 -15.19 -15.78
CA VAL A 66 -28.72 -15.09 -16.37
C VAL A 66 -28.86 -14.98 -17.90
N GLY A 67 -28.42 -13.85 -18.45
CA GLY A 67 -28.40 -13.61 -19.88
C GLY A 67 -27.00 -13.63 -20.45
N CYS A 68 -26.81 -14.30 -21.58
CA CYS A 68 -25.60 -14.26 -22.36
C CYS A 68 -25.83 -13.49 -23.66
N PHE A 69 -24.96 -12.52 -23.94
CA PHE A 69 -24.99 -11.67 -25.12
C PHE A 69 -23.71 -11.88 -25.91
N ARG A 70 -23.85 -12.10 -27.22
CA ARG A 70 -22.70 -12.12 -28.14
C ARG A 70 -22.38 -10.69 -28.59
N LEU A 71 -21.19 -10.21 -28.27
CA LEU A 71 -20.73 -8.85 -28.57
C LEU A 71 -19.27 -8.91 -29.05
N GLY A 72 -19.00 -8.45 -30.29
CA GLY A 72 -17.68 -8.53 -30.93
C GLY A 72 -17.37 -9.84 -31.70
N SER A 73 -18.38 -10.65 -32.06
CA SER A 73 -18.21 -11.86 -32.89
C SER A 73 -18.48 -11.55 -34.37
N LEU A 74 -17.51 -11.85 -35.26
CA LEU A 74 -17.54 -11.72 -36.72
C LEU A 74 -18.96 -11.56 -37.34
N GLU A 75 -19.42 -10.33 -37.45
CA GLU A 75 -20.34 -9.74 -38.44
C GLU A 75 -20.92 -8.46 -37.83
N SER A 76 -20.42 -7.32 -38.29
CA SER A 76 -20.77 -5.95 -37.89
C SER A 76 -22.23 -5.54 -38.18
N GLY A 77 -23.12 -6.52 -38.40
CA GLY A 77 -24.55 -6.33 -38.68
C GLY A 77 -25.50 -7.10 -37.74
N SER A 78 -25.00 -7.93 -36.81
CA SER A 78 -25.85 -8.67 -35.87
C SER A 78 -25.65 -8.20 -34.44
N GLN A 79 -26.31 -7.10 -34.06
CA GLN A 79 -26.37 -6.69 -32.66
C GLN A 79 -27.05 -7.81 -31.83
N GLY A 80 -26.27 -8.42 -30.93
CA GLY A 80 -26.74 -9.10 -29.72
C GLY A 80 -27.78 -10.20 -29.90
N PHE A 81 -27.37 -11.39 -30.34
CA PHE A 81 -28.16 -12.59 -30.02
C PHE A 81 -28.12 -12.82 -28.51
N GLN A 82 -29.27 -12.62 -27.86
CA GLN A 82 -29.51 -12.93 -26.46
C GLN A 82 -29.83 -14.42 -26.32
N TYR A 83 -29.10 -15.11 -25.47
CA TYR A 83 -29.48 -16.42 -24.96
C TYR A 83 -29.72 -16.31 -23.46
N GLU A 84 -30.94 -16.64 -23.03
CA GLU A 84 -31.16 -16.90 -21.61
C GLU A 84 -30.50 -18.23 -21.28
N LEU A 85 -29.59 -18.25 -20.30
CA LEU A 85 -29.05 -19.49 -19.75
C LEU A 85 -30.11 -20.08 -18.83
N GLN A 86 -31.18 -20.62 -19.44
CA GLN A 86 -32.23 -21.34 -18.76
C GLN A 86 -32.08 -22.84 -19.02
N GLU A 87 -32.45 -23.64 -18.04
CA GLU A 87 -32.54 -25.09 -18.20
C GLU A 87 -33.47 -25.41 -19.39
N ASP A 88 -33.02 -26.23 -20.34
CA ASP A 88 -33.89 -26.75 -21.41
C ASP A 88 -35.07 -27.46 -20.73
N ALA A 89 -36.23 -26.79 -20.70
CA ALA A 89 -37.46 -27.43 -20.32
C ALA A 89 -37.75 -28.49 -21.39
N CYS A 90 -37.38 -29.74 -21.14
CA CYS A 90 -37.54 -30.84 -22.08
C CYS A 90 -39.00 -31.06 -22.51
N ASN A 91 -39.98 -30.41 -21.87
CA ASN A 91 -41.39 -30.44 -22.23
C ASN A 91 -42.06 -29.07 -22.08
N ILE A 92 -42.97 -28.75 -23.01
CA ILE A 92 -43.85 -27.56 -23.00
C ILE A 92 -44.64 -27.45 -21.69
N ILE A 93 -44.98 -28.59 -21.07
CA ILE A 93 -45.69 -28.66 -19.79
C ILE A 93 -44.80 -28.22 -18.63
N ASP A 94 -43.52 -28.55 -18.66
CA ASP A 94 -42.55 -28.18 -17.62
C ASP A 94 -42.24 -26.68 -17.68
N HIS A 95 -42.18 -26.12 -18.88
CA HIS A 95 -42.08 -24.67 -19.11
C HIS A 95 -43.33 -23.94 -18.58
N PHE A 96 -44.54 -24.49 -18.77
CA PHE A 96 -45.77 -23.91 -18.24
C PHE A 96 -45.83 -24.00 -16.70
N VAL A 97 -45.38 -25.10 -16.12
CA VAL A 97 -45.36 -25.32 -14.66
C VAL A 97 -44.30 -24.48 -13.96
N THR A 98 -43.10 -24.30 -14.56
CA THR A 98 -42.06 -23.38 -14.05
C THR A 98 -42.41 -21.91 -14.25
N LYS A 99 -43.19 -21.55 -15.28
CA LYS A 99 -43.69 -20.18 -15.46
C LYS A 99 -44.86 -19.84 -14.52
N MET A 100 -45.70 -20.83 -14.20
CA MET A 100 -46.82 -20.73 -13.24
C MET A 100 -46.35 -20.77 -11.78
N ARG A 101 -45.39 -21.63 -11.44
CA ARG A 101 -44.69 -21.58 -10.17
C ARG A 101 -43.50 -20.64 -10.34
N ARG A 102 -43.68 -19.34 -10.04
CA ARG A 102 -42.56 -18.47 -9.68
C ARG A 102 -41.85 -19.08 -8.46
N ARG A 103 -41.05 -20.14 -8.63
CA ARG A 103 -40.01 -20.52 -7.69
C ARG A 103 -39.17 -19.26 -7.61
N THR A 104 -39.11 -18.66 -6.43
CA THR A 104 -38.16 -17.59 -6.13
C THR A 104 -36.77 -18.18 -6.34
N VAL A 105 -36.25 -18.05 -7.55
CA VAL A 105 -34.86 -18.40 -7.88
C VAL A 105 -34.01 -17.42 -7.08
N ALA A 106 -33.02 -17.95 -6.36
CA ALA A 106 -32.13 -17.12 -5.57
C ALA A 106 -31.45 -16.07 -6.47
N PRO A 107 -31.16 -14.86 -5.96
CA PRO A 107 -30.43 -13.85 -6.71
C PRO A 107 -29.07 -14.36 -7.20
N VAL A 108 -28.68 -14.01 -8.42
CA VAL A 108 -27.31 -14.21 -8.89
C VAL A 108 -26.41 -13.25 -8.12
N ARG A 109 -25.38 -13.76 -7.44
CA ARG A 109 -24.47 -12.95 -6.62
C ARG A 109 -23.18 -12.62 -7.32
N ASP A 110 -22.63 -13.57 -8.07
CA ASP A 110 -21.40 -13.35 -8.79
C ASP A 110 -21.30 -14.19 -10.07
N LEU A 111 -20.54 -13.68 -11.03
CA LEU A 111 -20.30 -14.29 -12.33
C LEU A 111 -18.81 -14.26 -12.63
N LEU A 112 -18.29 -15.35 -13.18
CA LEU A 112 -16.88 -15.45 -13.54
C LEU A 112 -16.73 -16.18 -14.87
N CYS A 113 -16.20 -15.48 -15.87
CA CYS A 113 -15.92 -16.03 -17.20
C CYS A 113 -14.45 -16.43 -17.30
N LEU A 114 -14.20 -17.65 -17.78
CA LEU A 114 -12.85 -18.17 -18.00
C LEU A 114 -12.77 -18.85 -19.36
N GLU A 115 -11.56 -18.85 -19.93
CA GLU A 115 -11.24 -19.69 -21.07
C GLU A 115 -10.36 -20.85 -20.60
N ILE A 116 -10.89 -22.06 -20.66
CA ILE A 116 -10.20 -23.28 -20.23
C ILE A 116 -10.04 -24.19 -21.45
N ARG A 117 -8.79 -24.44 -21.86
CA ARG A 117 -8.46 -25.28 -23.03
C ARG A 117 -9.23 -24.88 -24.30
N GLY A 118 -9.35 -23.57 -24.54
CA GLY A 118 -10.08 -23.00 -25.69
C GLY A 118 -11.60 -23.02 -25.56
N ARG A 119 -12.16 -23.45 -24.43
CA ARG A 119 -13.60 -23.37 -24.15
C ARG A 119 -13.90 -22.18 -23.27
N LYS A 120 -14.89 -21.38 -23.68
CA LYS A 120 -15.37 -20.22 -22.92
C LYS A 120 -16.47 -20.68 -21.97
N LEU A 121 -16.15 -20.63 -20.68
CA LEU A 121 -17.00 -21.12 -19.61
C LEU A 121 -17.39 -19.98 -18.68
N THR A 122 -18.57 -20.10 -18.07
CA THR A 122 -19.02 -19.16 -17.04
C THR A 122 -19.48 -19.90 -15.80
N PHE A 123 -18.92 -19.49 -14.66
CA PHE A 123 -19.40 -19.85 -13.34
C PHE A 123 -20.47 -18.87 -12.90
N VAL A 124 -21.57 -19.40 -12.38
CA VAL A 124 -22.69 -18.63 -11.83
C VAL A 124 -22.86 -19.01 -10.36
N LEU A 125 -22.64 -18.04 -9.47
CA LEU A 125 -22.85 -18.21 -8.03
C LEU A 125 -24.14 -17.53 -7.61
N TYR A 126 -25.05 -18.31 -7.03
CA TYR A 126 -26.31 -17.82 -6.48
C TYR A 126 -26.21 -17.58 -4.96
N GLU A 127 -27.09 -16.74 -4.41
CA GLU A 127 -27.09 -16.38 -2.98
C GLU A 127 -27.27 -17.58 -2.05
N ASN A 128 -28.05 -18.58 -2.47
CA ASN A 128 -28.30 -19.81 -1.74
C ASN A 128 -27.13 -20.81 -1.82
N GLY A 129 -26.03 -20.48 -2.50
CA GLY A 129 -24.88 -21.37 -2.62
C GLY A 129 -24.99 -22.39 -3.75
N LEU A 130 -25.96 -22.24 -4.66
CA LEU A 130 -25.93 -22.96 -5.92
C LEU A 130 -24.77 -22.39 -6.77
N LEU A 131 -23.86 -23.26 -7.21
CA LEU A 131 -22.78 -22.93 -8.14
C LEU A 131 -23.00 -23.71 -9.44
N GLN A 132 -23.16 -23.00 -10.55
CA GLN A 132 -23.34 -23.61 -11.87
C GLN A 132 -22.16 -23.29 -12.79
N LEU A 133 -21.89 -24.22 -13.71
CA LEU A 133 -20.90 -24.05 -14.78
C LEU A 133 -21.58 -24.19 -16.14
N TRP A 134 -21.40 -23.20 -17.01
CA TRP A 134 -22.03 -23.14 -18.33
C TRP A 134 -21.00 -23.03 -19.45
N ASP A 135 -21.29 -23.67 -20.59
CA ASP A 135 -20.59 -23.45 -21.87
C ASP A 135 -21.25 -22.28 -22.60
N LEU A 136 -20.51 -21.21 -22.86
CA LEU A 136 -21.06 -20.02 -23.53
C LEU A 136 -21.31 -20.22 -25.02
N PHE A 137 -20.55 -21.11 -25.67
CA PHE A 137 -20.75 -21.39 -27.10
C PHE A 137 -21.99 -22.25 -27.31
N ARG A 138 -22.13 -23.30 -26.48
CA ARG A 138 -23.22 -24.27 -26.60
C ARG A 138 -24.47 -23.87 -25.82
N CYS A 139 -24.37 -22.89 -24.93
CA CYS A 139 -25.42 -22.51 -23.98
C CYS A 139 -25.89 -23.70 -23.12
N THR A 140 -25.00 -24.67 -22.86
CA THR A 140 -25.31 -25.89 -22.10
C THR A 140 -24.67 -25.85 -20.72
N ARG A 141 -25.41 -26.30 -19.70
CA ARG A 141 -24.89 -26.47 -18.34
C ARG A 141 -24.01 -27.73 -18.26
N PHE A 142 -22.80 -27.60 -17.74
CA PHE A 142 -21.92 -28.73 -17.45
C PHE A 142 -22.19 -29.34 -16.07
N PHE A 143 -22.50 -28.49 -15.09
CA PHE A 143 -22.59 -28.91 -13.70
C PHE A 143 -23.36 -27.91 -12.84
N ASP A 144 -24.02 -28.44 -11.80
CA ASP A 144 -24.66 -27.74 -10.70
C ASP A 144 -24.23 -28.35 -9.35
N ASN A 145 -23.63 -27.54 -8.47
CA ASN A 145 -23.37 -27.93 -7.08
C ASN A 145 -24.22 -27.12 -6.12
N MET A 146 -24.79 -27.78 -5.12
CA MET A 146 -25.29 -27.08 -3.94
C MET A 146 -24.22 -27.08 -2.85
N LEU A 147 -23.74 -25.90 -2.47
CA LEU A 147 -22.76 -25.73 -1.40
C LEU A 147 -23.39 -25.88 0.01
N GLU A 148 -24.72 -25.87 0.12
CA GLU A 148 -25.50 -25.89 1.38
C GLU A 148 -25.18 -27.08 2.31
N GLY A 149 -24.75 -28.23 1.78
CA GLY A 149 -24.49 -29.42 2.61
C GLY A 149 -23.43 -29.23 3.71
N LYS A 150 -22.57 -28.20 3.59
CA LYS A 150 -21.49 -27.88 4.56
C LYS A 150 -21.58 -26.46 5.15
N PHE A 151 -22.47 -25.62 4.65
CA PHE A 151 -22.58 -24.19 4.99
C PHE A 151 -24.04 -23.79 5.20
N SER A 152 -24.76 -24.54 6.04
CA SER A 152 -26.19 -24.32 6.27
C SER A 152 -26.47 -22.88 6.71
N GLY A 153 -27.40 -22.21 6.05
CA GLY A 153 -27.76 -20.81 6.35
C GLY A 153 -26.70 -19.75 5.99
N ALA A 154 -25.58 -20.12 5.35
CA ALA A 154 -24.58 -19.14 4.92
C ALA A 154 -25.05 -18.37 3.67
N ARG A 155 -24.68 -17.09 3.60
CA ARG A 155 -24.94 -16.24 2.42
C ARG A 155 -23.67 -16.07 1.61
N PHE A 156 -23.69 -16.51 0.35
CA PHE A 156 -22.54 -16.41 -0.55
C PHE A 156 -22.46 -15.02 -1.18
N LYS A 157 -21.24 -14.46 -1.29
CA LYS A 157 -21.02 -13.06 -1.69
C LYS A 157 -20.17 -12.88 -2.94
N ARG A 158 -19.07 -13.64 -3.09
CA ARG A 158 -18.10 -13.43 -4.18
C ARG A 158 -17.37 -14.73 -4.53
N LEU A 159 -17.00 -14.87 -5.79
CA LEU A 159 -16.28 -15.99 -6.38
C LEU A 159 -14.99 -15.48 -7.03
N TRP A 160 -13.87 -16.15 -6.75
CA TRP A 160 -12.61 -15.95 -7.46
C TRP A 160 -12.11 -17.27 -8.02
N ALA A 161 -11.41 -17.19 -9.13
CA ALA A 161 -10.72 -18.31 -9.74
C ALA A 161 -9.24 -17.96 -9.93
N GLY A 162 -8.38 -18.96 -9.77
CA GLY A 162 -6.98 -18.85 -10.16
C GLY A 162 -6.75 -19.29 -11.58
N GLU A 163 -5.47 -19.28 -11.95
CA GLU A 163 -5.04 -19.78 -13.24
C GLU A 163 -5.03 -21.31 -13.26
N THR A 164 -5.34 -21.88 -14.43
CA THR A 164 -5.20 -23.33 -14.64
C THR A 164 -3.73 -23.68 -14.78
N SER A 165 -3.17 -24.36 -13.78
CA SER A 165 -1.83 -24.93 -13.88
C SER A 165 -1.81 -26.23 -14.69
N ASP A 166 -0.61 -26.71 -15.04
CA ASP A 166 -0.39 -27.98 -15.75
C ASP A 166 -1.08 -29.18 -15.07
N SER A 167 -1.32 -29.10 -13.76
CA SER A 167 -1.98 -30.11 -12.92
C SER A 167 -3.47 -30.36 -13.20
N HIS A 168 -4.08 -29.71 -14.21
CA HIS A 168 -5.50 -29.88 -14.59
C HIS A 168 -6.52 -29.50 -13.50
N VAL A 169 -6.08 -28.82 -12.44
CA VAL A 169 -6.93 -28.33 -11.35
C VAL A 169 -7.12 -26.83 -11.51
N LEU A 170 -8.38 -26.38 -11.43
CA LEU A 170 -8.72 -24.96 -11.34
C LEU A 170 -9.01 -24.62 -9.87
N PRO A 171 -8.17 -23.82 -9.20
CA PRO A 171 -8.46 -23.39 -7.83
C PRO A 171 -9.58 -22.35 -7.84
N LEU A 172 -10.58 -22.54 -6.97
CA LEU A 172 -11.70 -21.63 -6.75
C LEU A 172 -11.73 -21.20 -5.29
N ALA A 173 -12.00 -19.92 -5.04
CA ALA A 173 -12.23 -19.37 -3.71
C ALA A 173 -13.60 -18.69 -3.66
N ILE A 174 -14.33 -18.88 -2.56
CA ILE A 174 -15.67 -18.35 -2.39
C ILE A 174 -15.77 -17.62 -1.06
N LYS A 175 -16.14 -16.34 -1.09
CA LYS A 175 -16.48 -15.57 0.13
C LYS A 175 -17.92 -15.86 0.50
N HIS A 176 -18.12 -16.34 1.72
CA HIS A 176 -19.44 -16.51 2.31
C HIS A 176 -19.51 -15.79 3.66
N GLN A 177 -20.72 -15.39 4.05
CA GLN A 177 -21.02 -14.90 5.39
C GLN A 177 -21.70 -16.04 6.16
N PRO A 178 -21.07 -16.57 7.22
CA PRO A 178 -21.66 -17.63 8.02
C PRO A 178 -22.90 -17.14 8.79
N ASN A 179 -23.82 -18.06 9.08
CA ASN A 179 -24.95 -17.79 9.96
C ASN A 179 -24.44 -17.58 11.41
N PRO A 180 -24.84 -16.53 12.13
CA PRO A 180 -24.39 -16.28 13.51
C PRO A 180 -24.67 -17.43 14.51
N GLU A 181 -25.57 -18.36 14.18
CA GLU A 181 -25.96 -19.47 15.07
C GLU A 181 -25.07 -20.73 14.94
N ASP A 182 -24.23 -20.84 13.89
CA ASP A 182 -23.35 -22.01 13.70
C ASP A 182 -21.94 -21.76 14.27
N THR A 183 -21.72 -22.28 15.48
CA THR A 183 -20.42 -22.27 16.18
C THR A 183 -19.62 -23.58 16.03
N ASN A 184 -20.14 -24.56 15.29
CA ASN A 184 -19.50 -25.87 15.20
C ASN A 184 -18.49 -25.98 14.05
N HIS A 185 -17.25 -26.22 14.46
CA HIS A 185 -16.10 -26.52 13.62
C HIS A 185 -16.18 -27.95 13.07
N THR A 186 -15.99 -28.17 11.77
CA THR A 186 -15.23 -29.32 11.20
C THR A 186 -15.00 -29.21 9.67
N ILE A 187 -13.74 -28.87 9.29
CA ILE A 187 -12.79 -29.45 8.28
C ILE A 187 -13.39 -30.13 7.01
N THR A 188 -13.00 -29.96 5.72
CA THR A 188 -11.77 -29.53 5.04
C THR A 188 -12.10 -28.93 3.66
N ILE A 189 -11.95 -27.61 3.51
CA ILE A 189 -11.48 -26.85 2.33
C ILE A 189 -10.88 -25.63 3.01
N SER A 190 -9.60 -25.30 2.79
CA SER A 190 -8.81 -24.33 3.58
C SER A 190 -9.59 -23.04 3.88
N LEU A 191 -10.32 -23.04 5.00
CA LEU A 191 -11.17 -21.95 5.44
C LEU A 191 -10.24 -20.99 6.15
N TYR A 192 -9.67 -20.07 5.38
CA TYR A 192 -9.01 -18.92 5.95
C TYR A 192 -10.11 -18.01 6.49
N ARG A 193 -10.26 -17.98 7.81
CA ARG A 193 -11.16 -17.05 8.48
C ARG A 193 -10.53 -15.66 8.41
N CYS A 194 -10.72 -15.03 7.27
CA CYS A 194 -10.27 -13.67 7.02
C CYS A 194 -11.38 -12.69 7.45
N HIS A 195 -10.97 -11.51 7.91
CA HIS A 195 -11.89 -10.48 8.39
C HIS A 195 -12.87 -10.03 7.30
N ASP A 196 -14.00 -9.42 7.67
CA ASP A 196 -15.04 -8.97 6.73
C ASP A 196 -14.54 -7.97 5.65
N SER A 197 -13.33 -7.43 5.84
CA SER A 197 -12.63 -6.41 5.05
C SER A 197 -11.94 -6.89 3.76
N ILE A 198 -12.10 -8.15 3.32
CA ILE A 198 -11.50 -8.62 2.05
C ILE A 198 -11.94 -7.75 0.88
N ILE A 199 -10.96 -7.17 0.19
CA ILE A 199 -11.12 -6.36 -1.01
C ILE A 199 -11.01 -7.25 -2.26
N ASP A 200 -9.95 -8.05 -2.36
CA ASP A 200 -9.69 -8.91 -3.52
C ASP A 200 -8.89 -10.17 -3.14
N VAL A 201 -8.98 -11.22 -3.98
CA VAL A 201 -8.26 -12.49 -3.80
C VAL A 201 -7.71 -12.96 -5.14
N LYS A 202 -6.43 -13.37 -5.15
CA LYS A 202 -5.80 -14.02 -6.31
C LYS A 202 -5.24 -15.37 -5.91
N LEU A 203 -5.52 -16.36 -6.73
CA LEU A 203 -5.09 -17.75 -6.51
C LEU A 203 -4.03 -18.10 -7.55
N SER A 204 -2.91 -18.64 -7.10
CA SER A 204 -1.93 -19.32 -7.94
C SER A 204 -1.85 -20.80 -7.55
N SER A 205 -1.05 -21.58 -8.28
CA SER A 205 -0.99 -23.05 -8.14
C SER A 205 -0.75 -23.56 -6.71
N ASN A 206 0.01 -22.82 -5.89
CA ASN A 206 0.30 -23.19 -4.50
C ASN A 206 0.15 -22.03 -3.50
N LYS A 207 -0.41 -20.88 -3.89
CA LYS A 207 -0.51 -19.70 -3.02
C LYS A 207 -1.86 -19.00 -3.16
N ILE A 208 -2.32 -18.43 -2.05
CA ILE A 208 -3.47 -17.52 -2.01
C ILE A 208 -2.98 -16.15 -1.57
N TRP A 209 -3.28 -15.14 -2.38
CA TRP A 209 -3.06 -13.74 -2.06
C TRP A 209 -4.40 -13.12 -1.69
N ILE A 210 -4.50 -12.56 -0.49
CA ILE A 210 -5.70 -11.90 0.02
C ILE A 210 -5.35 -10.44 0.27
N LEU A 211 -6.08 -9.54 -0.37
CA LEU A 211 -5.99 -8.11 -0.12
C LEU A 211 -7.04 -7.71 0.90
N GLU A 212 -6.58 -7.17 2.02
CA GLU A 212 -7.38 -6.61 3.08
C GLU A 212 -7.16 -5.09 3.14
N ARG A 213 -7.90 -4.40 4.01
CA ARG A 213 -7.73 -2.96 4.23
C ARG A 213 -6.32 -2.60 4.70
N ASP A 214 -5.72 -3.45 5.54
CA ASP A 214 -4.48 -3.13 6.24
C ASP A 214 -3.22 -3.64 5.52
N GLY A 215 -3.38 -4.44 4.46
CA GLY A 215 -2.27 -5.00 3.71
C GLY A 215 -2.64 -6.22 2.87
N VAL A 216 -1.60 -6.93 2.41
CA VAL A 216 -1.76 -8.18 1.67
C VAL A 216 -1.28 -9.35 2.51
N VAL A 217 -2.11 -10.38 2.57
CA VAL A 217 -1.87 -11.64 3.26
C VAL A 217 -1.57 -12.73 2.23
N LEU A 218 -0.46 -13.43 2.41
CA LEU A 218 -0.08 -14.57 1.60
C LEU A 218 -0.19 -15.86 2.40
N HIS A 219 -0.96 -16.82 1.87
CA HIS A 219 -1.03 -18.18 2.38
C HIS A 219 -0.45 -19.19 1.40
N ASN A 220 0.36 -20.11 1.89
CA ASN A 220 0.82 -21.27 1.13
C ASN A 220 -0.21 -22.41 1.24
N LEU A 221 -0.55 -23.03 0.11
CA LEU A 221 -1.50 -24.13 0.03
C LEU A 221 -0.87 -25.51 0.32
N SER A 222 0.46 -25.57 0.44
CA SER A 222 1.23 -26.81 0.52
C SER A 222 1.24 -27.52 1.89
N ASP A 223 0.84 -26.83 2.98
CA ASP A 223 0.73 -27.46 4.31
C ASP A 223 -0.60 -27.10 5.00
N PRO A 224 -1.62 -27.98 4.94
CA PRO A 224 -2.92 -27.76 5.57
C PRO A 224 -2.95 -28.08 7.08
N THR A 225 -1.83 -28.52 7.65
CA THR A 225 -1.71 -28.91 9.06
C THR A 225 -0.85 -27.90 9.82
N GLU A 226 -1.49 -27.21 10.76
CA GLU A 226 -0.91 -26.35 11.80
C GLU A 226 -0.47 -24.94 11.34
N SER A 227 -1.26 -23.93 11.74
CA SER A 227 -0.94 -22.49 11.72
C SER A 227 -0.03 -22.06 10.57
N GLY A 228 -0.52 -22.18 9.33
CA GLY A 228 0.27 -21.89 8.14
C GLY A 228 0.92 -20.51 8.23
N GLU A 229 2.25 -20.49 8.17
CA GLU A 229 3.04 -19.26 8.13
C GLU A 229 2.44 -18.31 7.10
N CYS A 230 1.89 -17.21 7.61
CA CYS A 230 1.24 -16.19 6.82
C CYS A 230 2.23 -15.04 6.66
N ASN A 231 2.65 -14.77 5.43
CA ASN A 231 3.45 -13.59 5.16
C ASN A 231 2.50 -12.39 5.01
N PHE A 232 2.67 -11.40 5.87
CA PHE A 232 1.92 -10.15 5.82
C PHE A 232 2.78 -9.06 5.17
N PHE A 233 2.27 -8.47 4.11
CA PHE A 233 2.86 -7.32 3.44
C PHE A 233 2.09 -6.08 3.86
N GLY A 234 2.72 -5.24 4.68
CA GLY A 234 2.13 -4.01 5.19
C GLY A 234 1.77 -3.02 4.09
N SER A 235 0.76 -2.20 4.38
CA SER A 235 0.30 -1.14 3.50
C SER A 235 1.32 0.02 3.40
N LEU A 236 1.20 0.87 2.38
CA LEU A 236 2.11 2.01 2.17
C LEU A 236 1.75 3.21 3.06
N GLU A 237 0.54 3.20 3.59
CA GLU A 237 -0.11 4.24 4.37
C GLU A 237 0.76 4.66 5.58
N PRO A 238 1.28 3.74 6.42
CA PRO A 238 2.16 4.11 7.54
C PRO A 238 3.47 4.76 7.07
N VAL A 239 4.05 4.28 5.96
CA VAL A 239 5.28 4.85 5.38
C VAL A 239 5.03 6.28 4.90
N VAL A 240 3.93 6.52 4.21
CA VAL A 240 3.55 7.88 3.76
C VAL A 240 3.25 8.79 4.95
N ALA A 241 2.54 8.29 5.97
CA ALA A 241 2.28 9.04 7.20
C ALA A 241 3.59 9.45 7.89
N GLU A 242 4.54 8.53 8.01
CA GLU A 242 5.85 8.79 8.60
C GLU A 242 6.64 9.85 7.82
N ARG A 243 6.68 9.75 6.47
CA ARG A 243 7.37 10.72 5.61
C ARG A 243 6.74 12.11 5.60
N LEU A 244 5.43 12.20 5.79
CA LEU A 244 4.69 13.47 5.92
C LEU A 244 4.54 13.94 7.37
N PHE A 245 5.20 13.28 8.33
CA PHE A 245 5.16 13.61 9.77
C PHE A 245 3.75 13.58 10.37
N GLN A 246 2.92 12.65 9.91
CA GLN A 246 1.55 12.40 10.36
C GLN A 246 1.41 11.13 11.22
N ASN A 247 2.51 10.42 11.48
CA ASN A 247 2.51 9.18 12.28
C ASN A 247 2.27 9.40 13.78
N SER A 248 2.47 10.62 14.28
CA SER A 248 2.21 11.00 15.67
C SER A 248 1.77 12.45 15.78
N GLU A 249 1.04 12.76 16.85
CA GLU A 249 0.61 14.15 17.12
C GLU A 249 1.80 15.10 17.31
N HIS A 250 2.95 14.57 17.75
CA HIS A 250 4.15 15.34 18.10
C HIS A 250 5.17 15.48 16.96
N ALA A 251 5.14 14.62 15.92
CA ALA A 251 6.12 14.66 14.83
C ALA A 251 6.21 16.04 14.15
N GLY A 252 5.08 16.70 13.92
CA GLY A 252 5.06 18.07 13.38
C GLY A 252 5.64 19.13 14.32
N SER A 253 5.50 18.98 15.64
CA SER A 253 6.12 19.89 16.62
C SER A 253 7.63 19.65 16.75
N ASP A 254 8.09 18.43 16.49
CA ASP A 254 9.53 18.11 16.55
C ASP A 254 10.30 18.77 15.41
N ILE A 255 9.72 18.82 14.20
CA ILE A 255 10.26 19.63 13.08
C ILE A 255 10.39 21.10 13.49
N PHE A 256 9.36 21.66 14.12
CA PHE A 256 9.39 23.07 14.54
C PHE A 256 10.52 23.33 15.54
N ARG A 257 10.68 22.45 16.53
CA ARG A 257 11.77 22.53 17.51
C ARG A 257 13.13 22.43 16.83
N LEU A 258 13.29 21.51 15.88
CA LEU A 258 14.53 21.31 15.14
C LEU A 258 14.86 22.50 14.23
N ILE A 259 13.89 23.01 13.45
CA ILE A 259 14.10 24.18 12.58
C ILE A 259 14.51 25.40 13.41
N ASN A 260 13.83 25.67 14.53
CA ASN A 260 14.18 26.81 15.40
C ASN A 260 15.54 26.63 16.09
N SER A 261 15.93 25.40 16.41
CA SER A 261 17.25 25.10 16.99
C SER A 261 18.38 25.30 15.99
N VAL A 262 18.17 24.91 14.72
CA VAL A 262 19.15 25.09 13.66
C VAL A 262 19.17 26.54 13.17
N PHE A 263 18.04 27.26 13.19
CA PHE A 263 17.89 28.63 12.67
C PHE A 263 17.24 29.63 13.65
N PRO A 264 17.91 29.98 14.77
CA PRO A 264 17.33 30.82 15.81
C PRO A 264 17.09 32.30 15.42
N PHE A 265 17.72 32.83 14.37
CA PHE A 265 17.75 34.27 14.08
C PHE A 265 17.20 34.69 12.69
N ALA A 266 16.58 33.80 11.92
CA ALA A 266 16.29 34.05 10.50
C ALA A 266 14.81 33.80 10.13
N LYS A 267 13.87 34.54 10.73
CA LYS A 267 12.42 34.32 10.55
C LYS A 267 11.97 34.25 9.08
N ASP A 268 12.42 35.16 8.23
CA ASP A 268 12.03 35.18 6.80
C ASP A 268 12.71 34.06 5.98
N HIS A 269 13.94 33.69 6.34
CA HIS A 269 14.62 32.55 5.72
C HIS A 269 14.08 31.20 6.20
N ASN A 270 13.43 31.15 7.36
CA ASN A 270 12.83 29.93 7.92
C ASN A 270 11.58 29.52 7.14
N HIS A 271 10.77 30.48 6.67
CA HIS A 271 9.58 30.20 5.85
C HIS A 271 9.95 29.55 4.52
N ASN A 272 10.90 30.14 3.79
CA ASN A 272 11.39 29.59 2.53
C ASN A 272 12.00 28.20 2.68
N ARG A 273 12.72 27.94 3.78
CA ARG A 273 13.29 26.61 4.04
C ARG A 273 12.25 25.58 4.41
N ALA A 274 11.29 25.91 5.28
CA ALA A 274 10.22 24.98 5.60
C ALA A 274 9.34 24.70 4.37
N ASN A 275 9.02 25.72 3.56
CA ASN A 275 8.37 25.53 2.26
C ASN A 275 9.16 24.53 1.40
N SER A 276 10.48 24.70 1.29
CA SER A 276 11.32 23.78 0.52
C SER A 276 11.31 22.36 1.07
N ILE A 277 11.39 22.18 2.40
CA ILE A 277 11.32 20.87 3.05
C ILE A 277 9.98 20.18 2.75
N PHE A 278 8.85 20.85 3.04
CA PHE A 278 7.53 20.25 2.83
C PHE A 278 7.22 20.01 1.36
N MET A 279 7.61 20.92 0.47
CA MET A 279 7.48 20.71 -0.97
C MET A 279 8.30 19.51 -1.43
N ARG A 280 9.53 19.37 -0.96
CA ARG A 280 10.37 18.20 -1.29
C ARG A 280 9.73 16.90 -0.81
N LEU A 281 9.11 16.88 0.37
CA LEU A 281 8.43 15.70 0.91
C LEU A 281 7.18 15.34 0.12
N LEU A 282 6.37 16.34 -0.25
CA LEU A 282 5.16 16.15 -1.05
C LEU A 282 5.47 15.73 -2.49
N SER A 283 6.55 16.23 -3.09
CA SER A 283 6.96 15.92 -4.46
C SER A 283 7.67 14.57 -4.60
N ARG A 284 7.75 13.76 -3.54
CA ARG A 284 8.40 12.44 -3.62
C ARG A 284 7.62 11.47 -4.48
N PRO A 285 8.31 10.61 -5.26
CA PRO A 285 7.67 9.48 -5.93
C PRO A 285 6.88 8.62 -4.94
N GLY A 286 5.68 8.22 -5.33
CA GLY A 286 4.77 7.42 -4.48
C GLY A 286 3.93 8.24 -3.49
N ILE A 287 4.38 9.44 -3.09
CA ILE A 287 3.61 10.36 -2.23
C ILE A 287 2.76 11.31 -3.08
N PHE A 288 3.35 11.90 -4.12
CA PHE A 288 2.67 12.88 -4.95
C PHE A 288 1.61 12.24 -5.86
N HIS A 289 0.34 12.58 -5.64
CA HIS A 289 -0.76 12.26 -6.55
C HIS A 289 -1.60 13.51 -6.84
N LYS A 290 -1.86 13.78 -8.13
CA LYS A 290 -2.68 14.93 -8.54
C LYS A 290 -4.14 14.78 -8.08
N SER A 291 -4.72 13.59 -8.14
CA SER A 291 -6.08 13.34 -7.61
C SER A 291 -6.22 13.72 -6.13
N VAL A 292 -5.27 13.28 -5.31
CA VAL A 292 -5.20 13.59 -3.87
C VAL A 292 -5.04 15.09 -3.64
N LEU A 293 -4.21 15.75 -4.44
CA LEU A 293 -4.00 17.19 -4.35
C LEU A 293 -5.28 17.97 -4.71
N GLY A 294 -6.02 17.54 -5.74
CA GLY A 294 -7.31 18.12 -6.11
C GLY A 294 -8.35 18.02 -4.98
N ALA A 295 -8.45 16.84 -4.34
CA ALA A 295 -9.31 16.66 -3.16
C ALA A 295 -8.87 17.58 -2.00
N THR A 296 -7.56 17.68 -1.76
CA THR A 296 -7.01 18.54 -0.71
C THR A 296 -7.27 20.01 -0.97
N PHE A 297 -7.16 20.48 -2.22
CA PHE A 297 -7.50 21.86 -2.59
C PHE A 297 -8.97 22.17 -2.34
N ASN A 298 -9.87 21.23 -2.65
CA ASN A 298 -11.29 21.38 -2.33
C ASN A 298 -11.54 21.52 -0.82
N ASP A 299 -10.81 20.81 0.04
CA ASP A 299 -10.92 20.98 1.50
C ASP A 299 -10.53 22.39 1.97
N PHE A 300 -9.68 23.08 1.22
CA PHE A 300 -9.30 24.48 1.44
C PHE A 300 -10.16 25.48 0.66
N ASN A 301 -11.32 25.06 0.13
CA ASN A 301 -12.22 25.85 -0.72
C ASN A 301 -11.56 26.39 -2.00
N LYS A 302 -10.51 25.72 -2.48
CA LYS A 302 -9.85 26.03 -3.75
C LYS A 302 -10.34 25.06 -4.81
N HIS A 303 -11.30 25.51 -5.61
CA HIS A 303 -11.88 24.69 -6.67
C HIS A 303 -10.98 24.70 -7.89
N ILE A 304 -10.28 23.59 -8.11
CA ILE A 304 -9.57 23.30 -9.35
C ILE A 304 -10.11 21.99 -9.92
N THR A 305 -10.37 21.96 -11.23
CA THR A 305 -10.74 20.73 -11.89
C THR A 305 -9.52 19.82 -12.06
N LEU A 306 -9.73 18.50 -12.16
CA LEU A 306 -8.63 17.57 -12.36
C LEU A 306 -7.88 17.85 -13.68
N SER A 307 -8.59 18.28 -14.73
CA SER A 307 -8.01 18.69 -16.01
C SER A 307 -7.08 19.91 -15.90
N GLU A 308 -7.49 20.93 -15.14
CA GLU A 308 -6.64 22.11 -14.87
C GLU A 308 -5.42 21.71 -14.03
N LEU A 309 -5.60 20.86 -13.03
CA LEU A 309 -4.47 20.37 -12.25
C LEU A 309 -3.50 19.51 -13.08
N HIS A 310 -4.01 18.78 -14.08
CA HIS A 310 -3.17 18.04 -15.02
C HIS A 310 -2.37 18.95 -15.96
N SER A 311 -2.89 20.11 -16.34
CA SER A 311 -2.19 21.07 -17.19
C SER A 311 -1.12 21.87 -16.45
N LEU A 312 -1.19 21.98 -15.12
CA LEU A 312 -0.16 22.62 -14.32
C LEU A 312 1.17 21.84 -14.36
N ASP A 313 2.24 22.61 -14.60
CA ASP A 313 3.61 22.15 -14.44
C ASP A 313 4.02 22.10 -12.94
N PRO A 314 5.19 21.51 -12.58
CA PRO A 314 5.61 21.40 -11.19
C PRO A 314 5.74 22.74 -10.45
N SER A 315 6.10 23.82 -11.16
CA SER A 315 6.17 25.18 -10.62
C SER A 315 4.78 25.73 -10.28
N GLY A 316 3.82 25.60 -11.20
CA GLY A 316 2.45 26.03 -10.99
C GLY A 316 1.82 25.28 -9.81
N VAL A 317 2.00 23.96 -9.73
CA VAL A 317 1.55 23.18 -8.56
C VAL A 317 2.14 23.72 -7.25
N LYS A 318 3.43 24.04 -7.24
CA LYS A 318 4.11 24.61 -6.06
C LYS A 318 3.53 25.96 -5.68
N GLU A 319 3.30 26.85 -6.64
CA GLU A 319 2.69 28.18 -6.41
C GLU A 319 1.28 28.04 -5.83
N GLU A 320 0.48 27.11 -6.36
CA GLU A 320 -0.88 26.89 -5.85
C GLU A 320 -0.91 26.38 -4.40
N ILE A 321 0.03 25.49 -4.03
CA ILE A 321 0.19 24.99 -2.65
C ILE A 321 0.63 26.14 -1.73
N ILE A 322 1.67 26.89 -2.12
CA ILE A 322 2.18 28.01 -1.30
C ILE A 322 1.09 29.06 -1.09
N SER A 323 0.30 29.37 -2.13
CA SER A 323 -0.84 30.28 -2.03
C SER A 323 -1.86 29.85 -0.97
N ILE A 324 -2.14 28.55 -0.83
CA ILE A 324 -3.04 28.03 0.22
C ILE A 324 -2.41 28.26 1.61
N ILE A 325 -1.12 27.95 1.77
CA ILE A 325 -0.42 28.12 3.04
C ILE A 325 -0.39 29.59 3.47
N GLU A 326 -0.06 30.50 2.56
CA GLU A 326 -0.03 31.95 2.82
C GLU A 326 -1.42 32.51 3.15
N HIS A 327 -2.47 32.04 2.47
CA HIS A 327 -3.84 32.43 2.77
C HIS A 327 -4.29 31.95 4.16
N GLU A 328 -3.98 30.71 4.53
CA GLU A 328 -4.23 30.22 5.89
C GLU A 328 -3.45 31.01 6.94
N GLU A 329 -2.18 31.33 6.67
CA GLU A 329 -1.33 32.11 7.57
C GLU A 329 -1.90 33.52 7.80
N ALA A 330 -2.34 34.20 6.74
CA ALA A 330 -2.97 35.51 6.82
C ALA A 330 -4.22 35.50 7.72
N SER A 331 -4.96 34.39 7.74
CA SER A 331 -6.17 34.23 8.57
C SER A 331 -5.89 33.95 10.06
N ARG A 332 -4.71 33.40 10.39
CA ARG A 332 -4.35 32.91 11.74
C ARG A 332 -3.23 33.70 12.43
N GLY A 333 -2.50 34.54 11.69
CA GLY A 333 -1.43 35.40 12.18
C GLY A 333 0.00 34.81 12.03
N PRO A 334 1.05 35.62 12.24
CA PRO A 334 2.45 35.37 11.82
C PRO A 334 3.21 34.30 12.62
N HIS A 335 2.54 33.59 13.53
CA HIS A 335 3.13 32.48 14.31
C HIS A 335 2.52 31.12 13.94
N SER A 336 1.69 31.05 12.89
CA SER A 336 0.91 29.87 12.52
C SER A 336 1.46 29.08 11.32
N PHE A 337 2.50 29.56 10.65
CA PHE A 337 3.01 28.99 9.39
C PHE A 337 3.27 27.46 9.42
N ILE A 338 3.94 26.95 10.45
CA ILE A 338 4.19 25.50 10.56
C ILE A 338 2.93 24.72 10.89
N TYR A 339 1.99 25.34 11.62
CA TYR A 339 0.67 24.76 11.82
C TYR A 339 -0.11 24.66 10.49
N CYS A 340 -0.02 25.65 9.61
CA CYS A 340 -0.61 25.61 8.28
C CYS A 340 -0.06 24.43 7.46
N TRP A 341 1.26 24.22 7.47
CA TRP A 341 1.87 23.03 6.84
C TRP A 341 1.42 21.72 7.47
N LYS A 342 1.33 21.64 8.81
CA LYS A 342 0.82 20.44 9.50
C LYS A 342 -0.63 20.15 9.13
N ASN A 343 -1.48 21.17 9.08
CA ASN A 343 -2.88 21.07 8.68
C ASN A 343 -3.01 20.61 7.22
N PHE A 344 -2.22 21.21 6.31
CA PHE A 344 -2.16 20.80 4.91
C PHE A 344 -1.74 19.34 4.76
N CYS A 345 -0.63 18.92 5.37
CA CYS A 345 -0.14 17.54 5.29
C CYS A 345 -1.11 16.53 5.92
N SER A 346 -1.81 16.91 6.99
CA SER A 346 -2.83 16.07 7.64
C SER A 346 -4.01 15.81 6.70
N ARG A 347 -4.57 16.86 6.08
CA ARG A 347 -5.64 16.74 5.09
C ARG A 347 -5.18 16.00 3.83
N TYR A 348 -3.98 16.31 3.35
CA TYR A 348 -3.36 15.62 2.23
C TYR A 348 -3.25 14.11 2.49
N PHE A 349 -2.74 13.72 3.66
CA PHE A 349 -2.60 12.31 4.03
C PHE A 349 -3.97 11.62 4.17
N HIS A 350 -4.96 12.28 4.77
CA HIS A 350 -6.31 11.77 4.83
C HIS A 350 -6.88 11.47 3.43
N ASN A 351 -6.75 12.43 2.52
CA ASN A 351 -7.17 12.27 1.13
C ASN A 351 -6.31 11.25 0.39
N TRP A 352 -5.03 11.11 0.71
CA TRP A 352 -4.15 10.09 0.15
C TRP A 352 -4.68 8.69 0.46
N CYS A 353 -5.05 8.42 1.72
CA CYS A 353 -5.64 7.15 2.12
C CYS A 353 -6.98 6.86 1.44
N HIS A 354 -7.76 7.89 1.09
CA HIS A 354 -9.09 7.71 0.49
C HIS A 354 -9.06 7.62 -1.04
N GLU A 355 -8.37 8.54 -1.70
CA GLU A 355 -8.27 8.68 -3.16
C GLU A 355 -7.23 7.74 -3.77
N ASN A 356 -6.30 7.22 -2.97
CA ASN A 356 -5.31 6.22 -3.39
C ASN A 356 -5.49 4.87 -2.67
N ALA A 357 -6.70 4.58 -2.19
CA ALA A 357 -7.03 3.32 -1.54
C ALA A 357 -6.81 2.12 -2.47
N PRO A 358 -6.31 0.98 -1.96
CA PRO A 358 -6.18 -0.25 -2.74
C PRO A 358 -7.56 -0.80 -3.11
N CYS A 359 -7.73 -1.24 -4.36
CA CYS A 359 -8.99 -1.75 -4.87
C CYS A 359 -8.88 -3.12 -5.56
N GLY A 360 -7.67 -3.60 -5.86
CA GLY A 360 -7.47 -4.92 -6.43
C GLY A 360 -6.04 -5.41 -6.36
N LEU A 361 -5.86 -6.72 -6.52
CA LEU A 361 -4.56 -7.37 -6.64
C LEU A 361 -4.20 -7.54 -8.12
N LEU A 362 -2.94 -7.28 -8.44
CA LEU A 362 -2.36 -7.60 -9.74
C LEU A 362 -1.40 -8.78 -9.55
N LEU A 363 -1.66 -9.85 -10.29
CA LEU A 363 -0.78 -11.01 -10.39
C LEU A 363 -0.47 -11.22 -11.87
N ASP A 364 0.78 -11.06 -12.26
CA ASP A 364 1.24 -11.36 -13.62
C ASP A 364 2.02 -12.68 -13.59
N SER A 365 1.42 -13.73 -14.12
CA SER A 365 2.02 -15.06 -14.21
C SER A 365 3.20 -15.14 -15.17
N SER A 366 3.29 -14.23 -16.14
CA SER A 366 4.37 -14.23 -17.14
C SER A 366 5.69 -13.71 -16.57
N THR A 367 5.62 -12.68 -15.72
CA THR A 367 6.79 -12.06 -15.07
C THR A 367 6.96 -12.48 -13.61
N GLY A 368 5.93 -13.08 -13.01
CA GLY A 368 5.86 -13.31 -11.57
C GLY A 368 5.64 -12.03 -10.76
N ALA A 369 5.36 -10.89 -11.42
CA ALA A 369 5.16 -9.61 -10.77
C ALA A 369 3.85 -9.59 -9.97
N ILE A 370 3.92 -8.99 -8.79
CA ILE A 370 2.79 -8.86 -7.87
C ILE A 370 2.64 -7.39 -7.54
N GLY A 371 1.42 -6.90 -7.57
CA GLY A 371 1.14 -5.50 -7.30
C GLY A 371 -0.26 -5.25 -6.75
N LEU A 372 -0.50 -3.98 -6.47
CA LEU A 372 -1.78 -3.45 -6.05
C LEU A 372 -2.29 -2.50 -7.11
N ILE A 373 -3.53 -2.69 -7.52
CA ILE A 373 -4.31 -1.69 -8.22
C ILE A 373 -4.91 -0.80 -7.14
N ARG A 374 -4.61 0.49 -7.21
CA ARG A 374 -5.20 1.53 -6.36
C ARG A 374 -6.08 2.42 -7.22
N LYS A 375 -6.98 3.17 -6.57
CA LYS A 375 -7.89 4.10 -7.25
C LYS A 375 -7.17 5.09 -8.18
N SER A 376 -6.01 5.62 -7.76
CA SER A 376 -5.26 6.63 -8.53
C SER A 376 -3.84 6.22 -8.93
N SER A 377 -3.40 5.00 -8.59
CA SER A 377 -2.04 4.53 -8.90
C SER A 377 -1.94 3.01 -8.95
N VAL A 378 -0.76 2.52 -9.32
CA VAL A 378 -0.38 1.10 -9.25
C VAL A 378 0.84 0.98 -8.35
N SER A 379 0.84 0.02 -7.44
CA SER A 379 1.99 -0.30 -6.59
C SER A 379 2.53 -1.67 -6.95
N LEU A 380 3.86 -1.85 -6.86
CA LEU A 380 4.51 -3.13 -7.11
C LEU A 380 5.19 -3.62 -5.83
N PHE A 381 5.06 -4.92 -5.54
CA PHE A 381 5.85 -5.55 -4.51
C PHE A 381 7.25 -5.84 -5.04
N ARG A 382 8.26 -5.42 -4.28
CA ARG A 382 9.66 -5.76 -4.56
C ARG A 382 10.32 -6.26 -3.28
N ARG A 383 11.40 -7.02 -3.46
CA ARG A 383 12.30 -7.33 -2.35
C ARG A 383 12.91 -6.02 -1.84
N LEU A 384 13.09 -5.94 -0.52
CA LEU A 384 13.88 -4.88 0.09
C LEU A 384 15.31 -4.93 -0.44
N SER A 385 15.91 -3.77 -0.68
CA SER A 385 17.34 -3.70 -1.01
C SER A 385 18.18 -4.03 0.22
N ASP A 386 19.46 -4.33 0.01
CA ASP A 386 20.32 -4.70 1.14
C ASP A 386 20.41 -3.59 2.19
N THR A 387 20.35 -2.31 1.77
CA THR A 387 20.36 -1.15 2.68
C THR A 387 19.06 -1.02 3.47
N GLU A 388 17.93 -1.35 2.84
CA GLU A 388 16.63 -1.40 3.51
C GLU A 388 16.53 -2.59 4.47
N ILE A 389 17.11 -3.74 4.14
CA ILE A 389 17.19 -4.89 5.06
C ILE A 389 18.01 -4.54 6.29
N LEU A 390 19.11 -3.79 6.15
CA LEU A 390 19.88 -3.31 7.32
C LEU A 390 19.09 -2.33 8.21
N SER A 391 18.08 -1.67 7.65
CA SER A 391 17.26 -0.68 8.38
C SER A 391 15.96 -1.27 8.96
N TYR A 392 15.34 -2.21 8.25
CA TYR A 392 13.98 -2.72 8.51
C TYR A 392 13.89 -4.25 8.55
N GLY A 393 14.94 -4.96 8.17
CA GLY A 393 14.96 -6.41 8.03
C GLY A 393 15.07 -7.15 9.37
N SER A 394 14.84 -8.46 9.31
CA SER A 394 15.01 -9.36 10.44
C SER A 394 16.48 -9.64 10.77
N LEU A 395 16.76 -10.09 12.00
CA LEU A 395 18.12 -10.44 12.43
C LEU A 395 18.78 -11.50 11.51
N ASP A 396 17.98 -12.46 11.03
CA ASP A 396 18.46 -13.53 10.14
C ASP A 396 18.87 -12.99 8.77
N GLU A 397 18.06 -12.11 8.18
CA GLU A 397 18.36 -11.46 6.90
C GLU A 397 19.57 -10.52 6.99
N ILE A 398 19.68 -9.79 8.10
CA ILE A 398 20.85 -8.95 8.38
C ILE A 398 22.11 -9.82 8.50
N GLY A 399 22.00 -10.99 9.13
CA GLY A 399 23.11 -11.93 9.28
C GLY A 399 23.68 -12.44 7.95
N GLU A 400 22.82 -12.68 6.97
CA GLU A 400 23.28 -13.09 5.63
C GLU A 400 24.01 -11.95 4.89
N ILE A 401 23.50 -10.73 4.95
CA ILE A 401 24.13 -9.56 4.28
C ILE A 401 25.50 -9.27 4.89
N THR A 402 25.59 -9.30 6.21
CA THR A 402 26.82 -8.97 6.94
C THR A 402 27.97 -9.93 6.61
N ARG A 403 27.67 -11.22 6.44
CA ARG A 403 28.65 -12.24 6.05
C ARG A 403 28.99 -12.19 4.57
N GLN A 404 28.00 -12.05 3.69
CA GLN A 404 28.21 -12.19 2.24
C GLN A 404 28.70 -10.91 1.55
N ARG A 405 28.31 -9.72 2.04
CA ARG A 405 28.52 -8.45 1.33
C ARG A 405 29.37 -7.44 2.08
N ILE A 406 29.23 -7.37 3.41
CA ILE A 406 30.00 -6.41 4.24
C ILE A 406 31.38 -6.98 4.60
N ASN A 407 31.64 -8.26 4.29
CA ASN A 407 32.91 -8.96 4.58
C ASN A 407 33.30 -8.88 6.07
N LEU A 408 32.32 -9.05 6.97
CA LEU A 408 32.62 -9.21 8.39
C LEU A 408 33.17 -10.62 8.62
N SER A 409 34.36 -10.69 9.20
CA SER A 409 35.20 -11.87 9.29
C SER A 409 34.95 -12.71 10.54
N SER A 410 34.27 -12.15 11.55
CA SER A 410 33.95 -12.82 12.81
C SER A 410 32.53 -12.52 13.28
N ASP A 411 31.96 -13.44 14.06
CA ASP A 411 30.65 -13.25 14.71
C ASP A 411 30.65 -12.01 15.62
N LEU A 412 31.80 -11.67 16.21
CA LEU A 412 31.95 -10.47 17.04
C LEU A 412 31.78 -9.18 16.22
N GLU A 413 32.36 -9.10 15.02
CA GLU A 413 32.20 -7.94 14.14
C GLU A 413 30.74 -7.76 13.69
N GLN A 414 30.04 -8.88 13.45
CA GLN A 414 28.62 -8.88 13.14
C GLN A 414 27.77 -8.38 14.31
N GLU A 415 28.06 -8.86 15.53
CA GLU A 415 27.38 -8.39 16.74
C GLU A 415 27.63 -6.89 17.01
N VAL A 416 28.84 -6.41 16.75
CA VAL A 416 29.18 -4.99 16.87
C VAL A 416 28.35 -4.17 15.88
N LEU A 417 28.29 -4.57 14.61
CA LEU A 417 27.49 -3.84 13.61
C LEU A 417 25.99 -3.83 13.98
N LEU A 418 25.46 -4.93 14.50
CA LEU A 418 24.07 -5.00 14.96
C LEU A 418 23.81 -3.98 16.09
N GLU A 419 24.72 -3.84 17.06
CA GLU A 419 24.56 -2.81 18.09
C GLU A 419 24.74 -1.39 17.52
N VAL A 420 25.62 -1.18 16.54
CA VAL A 420 25.72 0.11 15.83
C VAL A 420 24.38 0.47 15.20
N LEU A 421 23.78 -0.46 14.45
CA LEU A 421 22.49 -0.26 13.79
C LEU A 421 21.36 -0.01 14.80
N ARG A 422 21.35 -0.71 15.94
CA ARG A 422 20.41 -0.45 17.05
C ARG A 422 20.59 0.94 17.65
N CYS A 423 21.81 1.35 17.95
CA CYS A 423 22.11 2.70 18.42
C CYS A 423 21.65 3.78 17.43
N THR A 424 21.88 3.57 16.13
CA THR A 424 21.39 4.49 15.10
C THR A 424 19.87 4.55 15.04
N SER A 425 19.18 3.41 15.19
CA SER A 425 17.72 3.34 15.18
C SER A 425 17.10 4.04 16.39
N HIS A 426 17.67 3.88 17.59
CA HIS A 426 17.23 4.60 18.77
C HIS A 426 17.45 6.12 18.63
N LEU A 427 18.58 6.55 18.07
CA LEU A 427 18.83 7.97 17.79
C LEU A 427 17.85 8.55 16.77
N SER A 428 17.56 7.82 15.70
CA SER A 428 16.58 8.26 14.71
C SER A 428 15.16 8.33 15.29
N GLN A 429 14.79 7.40 16.18
CA GLN A 429 13.52 7.46 16.92
C GLN A 429 13.45 8.66 17.87
N LEU A 430 14.55 9.04 18.53
CA LEU A 430 14.59 10.18 19.45
C LEU A 430 14.49 11.53 18.74
N LEU A 431 15.04 11.65 17.53
CA LEU A 431 15.06 12.89 16.76
C LEU A 431 13.92 12.98 15.73
N GLY A 432 13.33 11.84 15.38
CA GLY A 432 12.41 11.68 14.28
C GLY A 432 13.06 11.91 12.90
N ASN A 433 12.33 11.57 11.84
CA ASN A 433 12.77 11.77 10.45
C ASN A 433 12.92 13.26 10.06
N ALA A 434 12.53 14.17 10.96
CA ALA A 434 12.67 15.60 10.77
C ALA A 434 14.14 16.01 10.71
N ALA A 435 15.00 15.37 11.49
CA ALA A 435 16.42 15.71 11.57
C ALA A 435 17.15 15.43 10.25
N SER A 436 16.91 14.27 9.62
CA SER A 436 17.50 13.94 8.33
C SER A 436 16.96 14.83 7.21
N ALA A 437 15.66 15.16 7.25
CA ALA A 437 15.03 16.05 6.28
C ALA A 437 15.62 17.47 6.34
N ILE A 438 15.83 18.02 7.54
CA ILE A 438 16.47 19.33 7.75
C ILE A 438 17.93 19.27 7.34
N PHE A 439 18.68 18.24 7.73
CA PHE A 439 20.08 18.11 7.36
C PHE A 439 20.26 18.06 5.84
N TYR A 440 19.45 17.26 5.14
CA TYR A 440 19.45 17.21 3.68
C TYR A 440 19.22 18.59 3.06
N GLU A 441 18.18 19.29 3.51
CA GLU A 441 17.84 20.61 2.96
C GLU A 441 18.99 21.59 3.13
N CYS A 442 19.59 21.62 4.32
CA CYS A 442 20.63 22.58 4.63
C CYS A 442 21.97 22.25 3.95
N PHE A 443 22.25 20.96 3.74
CA PHE A 443 23.48 20.50 3.12
C PHE A 443 23.45 20.68 1.60
N PHE A 444 22.35 20.29 0.94
CA PHE A 444 22.25 20.29 -0.51
C PHE A 444 21.63 21.57 -1.10
N HIS A 445 20.82 22.32 -0.32
CA HIS A 445 20.14 23.53 -0.78
C HIS A 445 20.78 24.78 -0.16
N LYS A 446 21.76 25.37 -0.88
CA LYS A 446 22.52 26.59 -0.49
C LYS A 446 23.07 26.54 0.95
N PRO A 447 24.23 25.90 1.19
CA PRO A 447 24.80 25.78 2.52
C PRO A 447 25.25 27.15 3.05
N LEU A 448 24.42 27.74 3.91
CA LEU A 448 24.72 28.96 4.67
C LEU A 448 25.42 28.65 6.00
N ILE A 449 25.36 27.38 6.44
CA ILE A 449 25.85 26.90 7.73
C ILE A 449 26.68 25.64 7.49
N CYS A 450 27.80 25.51 8.21
CA CYS A 450 28.64 24.32 8.13
C CYS A 450 27.86 23.06 8.59
N PRO A 451 27.98 21.90 7.91
CA PRO A 451 27.31 20.66 8.29
C PRO A 451 27.53 20.25 9.76
N GLU A 452 28.72 20.50 10.28
CA GLU A 452 29.07 20.22 11.68
C GLU A 452 28.27 21.07 12.68
N GLN A 453 27.99 22.33 12.33
CA GLN A 453 27.17 23.22 13.15
C GLN A 453 25.70 22.78 13.13
N ILE A 454 25.20 22.33 11.98
CA ILE A 454 23.84 21.78 11.85
C ILE A 454 23.70 20.54 12.73
N MET A 455 24.65 19.58 12.64
CA MET A 455 24.66 18.38 13.49
C MET A 455 24.72 18.72 14.98
N THR A 456 25.54 19.72 15.34
CA THR A 456 25.63 20.17 16.73
C THR A 456 24.32 20.79 17.22
N SER A 457 23.61 21.54 16.38
CA SER A 457 22.29 22.09 16.70
C SER A 457 21.22 21.00 16.81
N ILE A 458 21.21 20.01 15.91
CA ILE A 458 20.31 18.85 16.01
C ILE A 458 20.53 18.12 17.35
N LEU A 459 21.79 17.86 17.74
CA LEU A 459 22.11 17.22 19.02
C LEU A 459 21.82 18.10 20.25
N LYS A 460 21.72 19.43 20.12
CA LYS A 460 21.25 20.30 21.21
C LYS A 460 19.76 20.10 21.49
N VAL A 461 18.95 19.71 20.50
CA VAL A 461 17.53 19.41 20.73
C VAL A 461 17.38 18.21 21.66
N LEU A 462 18.25 17.21 21.54
CA LEU A 462 18.33 16.12 22.50
C LEU A 462 18.62 16.67 23.90
N GLU A 463 19.61 17.55 24.07
CA GLU A 463 19.96 18.14 25.38
C GLU A 463 18.84 18.93 26.05
N VAL A 464 18.06 19.70 25.29
CA VAL A 464 16.92 20.46 25.84
C VAL A 464 15.81 19.53 26.34
N GLY A 465 15.71 18.30 25.81
CA GLY A 465 14.95 17.20 26.43
C GLY A 465 15.72 16.43 27.52
N TYR A 466 17.05 16.39 27.42
CA TYR A 466 17.99 15.63 28.27
C TYR A 466 18.37 16.31 29.59
N ILE A 467 18.05 17.59 29.82
CA ILE A 467 18.18 18.22 31.16
C ILE A 467 17.32 17.46 32.20
N SER A 468 16.39 16.60 31.76
CA SER A 468 15.69 15.61 32.59
C SER A 468 16.48 14.31 32.88
N CYS A 469 17.42 13.90 32.01
CA CYS A 469 18.07 12.57 32.06
C CYS A 469 19.38 12.51 32.84
N VAL A 470 20.18 13.59 32.94
CA VAL A 470 21.35 13.58 33.85
C VAL A 470 20.90 13.53 35.32
N ALA A 471 19.70 14.05 35.62
CA ALA A 471 19.06 13.90 36.93
C ALA A 471 18.54 12.47 37.21
N LEU A 472 18.36 11.63 36.18
CA LEU A 472 17.85 10.26 36.32
C LEU A 472 18.92 9.25 36.76
N LEU A 473 20.22 9.57 36.63
CA LEU A 473 21.26 8.79 37.32
C LEU A 473 21.26 9.03 38.84
N VAL A 474 20.46 9.99 39.33
CA VAL A 474 20.34 10.34 40.76
C VAL A 474 18.92 10.08 41.33
N LEU A 475 17.93 9.66 40.53
CA LEU A 475 16.58 9.46 41.07
C LEU A 475 15.81 8.29 40.43
N GLU A 476 15.99 7.10 41.00
CA GLU A 476 15.00 6.03 40.92
C GLU A 476 13.71 6.42 41.68
N LYS A 477 12.75 7.07 41.03
CA LYS A 477 11.30 6.82 41.18
C LYS A 477 10.45 7.88 40.47
N ARG A 478 9.48 7.36 39.70
CA ARG A 478 8.25 7.98 39.18
C ARG A 478 8.44 9.05 38.10
N ILE A 479 7.76 8.86 36.98
CA ILE A 479 6.51 9.55 36.63
C ILE A 479 5.95 8.90 35.34
N ALA A 480 4.65 8.64 35.35
CA ALA A 480 3.97 7.73 34.43
C ALA A 480 3.52 8.34 33.09
N ASP A 481 3.86 9.59 32.76
CA ASP A 481 3.36 10.26 31.53
C ASP A 481 4.45 10.72 30.54
N HIS A 482 5.72 10.29 30.72
CA HIS A 482 6.84 10.55 29.79
C HIS A 482 7.35 9.30 29.05
N ASN A 483 6.56 8.23 29.02
CA ASN A 483 7.02 6.85 28.83
C ASN A 483 7.69 6.50 27.49
N THR A 484 7.53 7.24 26.39
CA THR A 484 8.15 6.88 25.10
C THR A 484 9.54 7.46 24.92
N SER A 485 9.71 8.76 25.23
CA SER A 485 11.02 9.44 25.17
C SER A 485 11.97 8.95 26.26
N THR A 486 11.47 8.70 27.48
CA THR A 486 12.29 8.16 28.58
C THR A 486 12.71 6.73 28.29
N LYS A 487 11.81 5.89 27.77
CA LYS A 487 12.11 4.52 27.34
C LYS A 487 13.12 4.47 26.19
N CYS A 488 12.93 5.26 25.14
CA CYS A 488 13.86 5.30 24.02
C CYS A 488 15.25 5.84 24.44
N SER A 489 15.30 6.78 25.37
CA SER A 489 16.57 7.29 25.94
C SER A 489 17.27 6.23 26.79
N THR A 490 16.53 5.45 27.61
CA THR A 490 17.11 4.33 28.36
C THR A 490 17.57 3.22 27.43
N ASP A 491 16.81 2.90 26.38
CA ASP A 491 17.16 1.87 25.40
C ASP A 491 18.41 2.27 24.60
N MET A 492 18.59 3.55 24.29
CA MET A 492 19.80 4.10 23.69
C MET A 492 21.03 3.92 24.60
N LEU A 493 20.91 4.25 25.89
CA LEU A 493 22.01 4.07 26.85
C LEU A 493 22.38 2.59 27.04
N LEU A 494 21.39 1.71 27.11
CA LEU A 494 21.62 0.26 27.17
C LEU A 494 22.31 -0.25 25.91
N SER A 495 21.88 0.21 24.73
CA SER A 495 22.50 -0.16 23.45
C SER A 495 23.94 0.34 23.35
N LEU A 496 24.22 1.56 23.80
CA LEU A 496 25.59 2.09 23.85
C LEU A 496 26.48 1.29 24.81
N ARG A 497 25.94 0.86 25.95
CA ARG A 497 26.68 0.02 26.89
C ARG A 497 26.99 -1.34 26.29
N GLU A 498 26.04 -1.96 25.59
CA GLU A 498 26.27 -3.22 24.88
C GLU A 498 27.24 -3.06 23.71
N LEU A 499 27.15 -1.96 22.96
CA LEU A 499 28.11 -1.61 21.92
C LEU A 499 29.52 -1.49 22.49
N TYR A 500 29.69 -0.78 23.61
CA TYR A 500 30.97 -0.66 24.30
C TYR A 500 31.49 -2.03 24.78
N ARG A 501 30.63 -2.85 25.37
CA ARG A 501 30.97 -4.19 25.86
C ARG A 501 31.41 -5.13 24.74
N LYS A 502 30.72 -5.10 23.59
CA LYS A 502 30.97 -5.98 22.45
C LYS A 502 32.15 -5.52 21.60
N ALA A 503 32.30 -4.21 21.37
CA ALA A 503 33.41 -3.67 20.60
C ALA A 503 34.74 -3.85 21.33
N GLY A 504 34.75 -3.67 22.67
CA GLY A 504 35.92 -3.81 23.53
C GLY A 504 36.97 -2.70 23.36
N THR A 505 37.26 -2.30 22.12
CA THR A 505 38.18 -1.22 21.76
C THR A 505 37.57 -0.30 20.69
N TRP A 506 38.07 0.94 20.63
CA TRP A 506 37.71 1.88 19.58
C TRP A 506 38.14 1.42 18.19
N ASP A 507 39.28 0.73 18.07
CA ASP A 507 39.79 0.25 16.78
C ASP A 507 38.82 -0.75 16.14
N THR A 508 38.29 -1.70 16.92
CA THR A 508 37.28 -2.67 16.45
C THR A 508 36.01 -1.98 15.99
N PHE A 509 35.50 -1.03 16.79
CA PHE A 509 34.31 -0.26 16.43
C PHE A 509 34.51 0.53 15.12
N ILE A 510 35.63 1.26 15.00
CA ILE A 510 35.92 2.07 13.81
C ILE A 510 36.11 1.19 12.58
N ASP A 511 36.79 0.05 12.70
CA ASP A 511 36.96 -0.88 11.57
C ASP A 511 35.62 -1.42 11.06
N VAL A 512 34.72 -1.83 11.96
CA VAL A 512 33.36 -2.29 11.61
C VAL A 512 32.56 -1.18 10.93
N VAL A 513 32.59 0.04 11.48
CA VAL A 513 31.91 1.21 10.88
C VAL A 513 32.49 1.52 9.49
N LEU A 514 33.81 1.46 9.31
CA LEU A 514 34.45 1.70 8.02
C LEU A 514 34.08 0.63 6.98
N LYS A 515 34.00 -0.65 7.37
CA LYS A 515 33.51 -1.73 6.49
C LYS A 515 32.06 -1.47 6.05
N HIS A 516 31.20 -1.06 6.98
CA HIS A 516 29.82 -0.71 6.65
C HIS A 516 29.71 0.52 5.73
N LEU A 517 30.50 1.58 5.97
CA LEU A 517 30.53 2.75 5.08
C LEU A 517 31.03 2.42 3.67
N LYS A 518 32.05 1.57 3.54
CA LYS A 518 32.53 1.08 2.23
C LYS A 518 31.45 0.29 1.49
N PHE A 519 30.68 -0.52 2.21
CA PHE A 519 29.51 -1.19 1.65
C PHE A 519 28.46 -0.19 1.15
N LEU A 520 28.11 0.83 1.95
CA LEU A 520 27.17 1.88 1.52
C LEU A 520 27.67 2.64 0.27
N GLU A 521 28.98 2.86 0.16
CA GLU A 521 29.60 3.46 -1.01
C GLU A 521 29.46 2.56 -2.26
N SER A 522 29.62 1.24 -2.14
CA SER A 522 29.44 0.32 -3.27
C SER A 522 27.99 0.28 -3.75
N GLN A 523 27.02 0.41 -2.85
CA GLN A 523 25.59 0.44 -3.18
C GLN A 523 25.18 1.69 -3.98
N LYS A 524 25.94 2.79 -3.92
CA LYS A 524 25.66 4.01 -4.71
C LYS A 524 25.69 3.77 -6.23
N ASN A 525 26.45 2.78 -6.67
CA ASN A 525 26.65 2.46 -8.08
C ASN A 525 25.62 1.46 -8.63
N GLU A 526 24.87 0.79 -7.75
CA GLU A 526 23.87 -0.22 -8.09
C GLU A 526 22.47 0.38 -7.91
N ASN A 527 21.88 0.88 -9.01
CA ASN A 527 20.50 1.39 -9.11
C ASN A 527 20.13 2.69 -8.37
N GLY A 528 19.31 3.52 -9.02
CA GLY A 528 18.93 4.85 -8.53
C GLY A 528 17.93 4.88 -7.36
N SER A 529 17.28 3.75 -7.04
CA SER A 529 16.24 3.66 -5.99
C SER A 529 16.79 3.73 -4.56
N ASP A 530 18.07 3.36 -4.34
CA ASP A 530 18.65 3.20 -2.99
C ASP A 530 19.38 4.44 -2.47
N ARG A 531 19.37 5.55 -3.22
CA ARG A 531 20.10 6.76 -2.81
C ARG A 531 19.60 7.37 -1.51
N GLU A 532 18.31 7.22 -1.22
CA GLU A 532 17.72 7.76 -0.01
C GLU A 532 18.02 6.89 1.23
N SER A 533 17.86 5.58 1.15
CA SER A 533 18.20 4.66 2.25
C SER A 533 19.69 4.72 2.59
N VAL A 534 20.55 4.86 1.58
CA VAL A 534 21.99 5.12 1.75
C VAL A 534 22.23 6.44 2.48
N PHE A 535 21.56 7.53 2.06
CA PHE A 535 21.71 8.84 2.71
C PHE A 535 21.28 8.78 4.20
N GLU A 536 20.13 8.20 4.50
CA GLU A 536 19.62 8.05 5.86
C GLU A 536 20.58 7.22 6.73
N SER A 537 21.11 6.12 6.18
CA SER A 537 22.10 5.29 6.88
C SER A 537 23.38 6.07 7.21
N ILE A 538 23.93 6.81 6.24
CA ILE A 538 25.12 7.65 6.46
C ILE A 538 24.83 8.75 7.49
N PHE A 539 23.69 9.43 7.37
CA PHE A 539 23.27 10.47 8.31
C PHE A 539 23.21 9.93 9.73
N ASN A 540 22.59 8.77 9.94
CA ASN A 540 22.46 8.16 11.25
C ASN A 540 23.81 7.76 11.85
N ILE A 541 24.74 7.23 11.05
CA ILE A 541 26.10 6.90 11.50
C ILE A 541 26.85 8.18 11.92
N LEU A 542 26.81 9.23 11.11
CA LEU A 542 27.45 10.51 11.42
C LEU A 542 26.90 11.12 12.72
N LEU A 543 25.58 11.02 12.89
CA LEU A 543 24.90 11.47 14.09
C LEU A 543 25.34 10.67 15.34
N LEU A 544 25.44 9.34 15.24
CA LEU A 544 25.94 8.48 16.31
C LEU A 544 27.39 8.82 16.70
N LEU A 545 28.28 8.96 15.72
CA LEU A 545 29.68 9.33 15.95
C LEU A 545 29.78 10.68 16.67
N LYS A 546 29.01 11.67 16.21
CA LYS A 546 28.99 13.00 16.84
C LYS A 546 28.41 12.95 18.26
N TYR A 547 27.38 12.13 18.49
CA TYR A 547 26.80 11.92 19.80
C TYR A 547 27.81 11.30 20.78
N MET A 548 28.53 10.26 20.37
CA MET A 548 29.56 9.62 21.20
C MET A 548 30.72 10.56 21.53
N LEU A 549 31.22 11.33 20.55
CA LEU A 549 32.26 12.35 20.79
C LEU A 549 31.82 13.41 21.81
N LYS A 550 30.54 13.75 21.82
CA LYS A 550 29.98 14.70 22.77
C LYS A 550 29.92 14.12 24.18
N LEU A 551 29.48 12.86 24.31
CA LEU A 551 29.46 12.14 25.59
C LEU A 551 30.87 11.99 26.18
N SER A 552 31.87 11.64 25.36
CA SER A 552 33.25 11.50 25.85
C SER A 552 33.81 12.80 26.42
N VAL A 553 33.48 13.93 25.80
CA VAL A 553 33.86 15.26 26.30
C VAL A 553 33.17 15.57 27.63
N GLN A 554 31.88 15.24 27.78
CA GLN A 554 31.14 15.43 29.03
C GLN A 554 31.69 14.56 30.18
N VAL A 555 32.01 13.29 29.92
CA VAL A 555 32.62 12.39 30.91
C VAL A 555 34.00 12.90 31.34
N SER A 556 34.84 13.33 30.39
CA SER A 556 36.16 13.90 30.70
C SER A 556 36.12 15.21 31.50
N MET A 557 34.98 15.92 31.46
CA MET A 557 34.74 17.13 32.27
C MET A 557 34.17 16.80 33.66
N LEU A 558 33.58 15.61 33.86
CA LEU A 558 33.09 15.12 35.16
C LEU A 558 34.18 14.43 35.99
N GLU A 559 35.23 13.93 35.34
CA GLU A 559 36.41 13.30 35.98
C GLU A 559 37.49 14.31 36.39
N LYS A 560 37.31 15.61 36.12
CA LYS A 560 38.13 16.72 36.61
C LYS A 560 37.39 17.47 37.70
#